data_AF-K2CD83-F1
#
_entry.id   AF-K2CD83-F1
#
_cell.length_a   1.000
_cell.length_b   1.000
_cell.length_c   1.000
_cell.angle_alpha   90.00
_cell.angle_beta   90.00
_cell.angle_gamma   90.00
#
_symmetry.space_group_name_H-M   'P 1'
#
loop_
_entity.id
_entity.type
_entity.pdbx_description
1 polymer ?
#
loop_
_entity_poly.entity_id
_entity_poly.type
_entity_poly.pdbx_seq_one_letter_code
_entity_poly.pdbx_strand_id
1 'polypeptide(L)'
;MAENVLNIRSNERFLTSLRIVIPFLAQVPDPIYYQLDSSQFVLPKGNIARLRVMLEDEIGHFVMTYRADTFNLTIPLERHLCAVLAGAELTAEQITLLQHYEARTKPNGISLVVYKRPLELINSRESWLFENYQKRGLL
;
A
#
# COMPACT_ATOMS: atom_id res chain seq x y z
N MET A 1 -1.05 -29.24 7.84
CA MET A 1 0.30 -28.66 8.04
C MET A 1 1.01 -28.28 6.74
N ALA A 2 0.89 -29.06 5.65
CA ALA A 2 1.54 -28.75 4.37
C ALA A 2 0.98 -27.49 3.64
N GLU A 3 -0.32 -27.24 3.70
CA GLU A 3 -0.94 -26.05 3.06
C GLU A 3 -0.44 -24.72 3.65
N ASN A 4 -0.19 -24.69 4.96
CA ASN A 4 0.26 -23.48 5.64
C ASN A 4 1.70 -23.09 5.22
N VAL A 5 2.56 -24.09 5.01
CA VAL A 5 3.95 -23.87 4.55
C VAL A 5 3.98 -23.42 3.08
N LEU A 6 3.10 -23.95 2.23
CA LEU A 6 2.98 -23.54 0.84
C LEU A 6 2.47 -22.09 0.71
N ASN A 7 1.52 -21.70 1.55
CA ASN A 7 0.95 -20.35 1.56
C ASN A 7 1.94 -19.28 2.08
N ILE A 8 2.78 -19.63 3.07
CA ILE A 8 3.84 -18.73 3.55
C ILE A 8 4.86 -18.47 2.44
N ARG A 9 5.30 -19.52 1.74
CA ARG A 9 6.29 -19.40 0.65
C ARG A 9 5.77 -18.64 -0.56
N SER A 10 4.47 -18.72 -0.87
CA SER A 10 3.88 -17.93 -1.95
C SER A 10 3.81 -16.44 -1.59
N ASN A 11 3.45 -16.12 -0.34
CA ASN A 11 3.41 -14.75 0.15
C ASN A 11 4.79 -14.08 0.16
N GLU A 12 5.81 -14.73 0.71
CA GLU A 12 7.17 -14.20 0.74
C GLU A 12 7.74 -13.94 -0.66
N ARG A 13 7.48 -14.83 -1.62
CA ARG A 13 7.88 -14.63 -3.03
C ARG A 13 7.16 -13.45 -3.67
N PHE A 14 5.87 -13.30 -3.37
CA PHE A 14 5.08 -12.16 -3.86
C PHE A 14 5.62 -10.84 -3.29
N LEU A 15 5.82 -10.75 -1.97
CA LEU A 15 6.39 -9.58 -1.30
C LEU A 15 7.81 -9.27 -1.81
N THR A 16 8.65 -10.29 -2.04
CA THR A 16 9.98 -10.10 -2.63
C THR A 16 9.89 -9.50 -4.03
N SER A 17 8.97 -10.01 -4.87
CA SER A 17 8.73 -9.49 -6.21
C SER A 17 8.19 -8.05 -6.17
N LEU A 18 7.36 -7.75 -5.17
CA LEU A 18 6.76 -6.43 -4.98
C LEU A 18 7.81 -5.38 -4.64
N ARG A 19 8.78 -5.68 -3.76
CA ARG A 19 9.93 -4.80 -3.45
C ARG A 19 10.80 -4.48 -4.67
N ILE A 20 10.93 -5.42 -5.61
CA ILE A 20 11.67 -5.17 -6.86
C ILE A 20 10.94 -4.14 -7.73
N VAL A 21 9.62 -4.21 -7.80
CA VAL A 21 8.80 -3.36 -8.67
C VAL A 21 8.42 -2.02 -8.02
N ILE A 22 8.37 -1.98 -6.68
CA ILE A 22 8.05 -0.81 -5.86
C ILE A 22 9.21 -0.59 -4.87
N PRO A 23 10.32 0.04 -5.31
CA PRO A 23 11.59 0.02 -4.58
C PRO A 23 11.57 0.69 -3.20
N PHE A 24 10.65 1.63 -2.95
CA PHE A 24 10.57 2.29 -1.65
C PHE A 24 10.25 1.30 -0.52
N LEU A 25 9.62 0.16 -0.83
CA LEU A 25 9.34 -0.90 0.15
C LEU A 25 10.60 -1.54 0.74
N ALA A 26 11.77 -1.35 0.11
CA ALA A 26 13.06 -1.75 0.67
C ALA A 26 13.47 -0.91 1.90
N GLN A 27 12.85 0.26 2.09
CA GLN A 27 13.06 1.11 3.27
C GLN A 27 12.21 0.65 4.48
N VAL A 28 11.24 -0.26 4.28
CA VAL A 28 10.45 -0.84 5.38
C VAL A 28 11.25 -1.98 6.02
N PRO A 29 11.46 -1.99 7.35
CA PRO A 29 12.18 -3.05 8.03
C PRO A 29 11.58 -4.44 7.77
N ASP A 30 12.42 -5.44 7.51
CA ASP A 30 12.00 -6.81 7.20
C ASP A 30 11.00 -7.42 8.19
N PRO A 31 11.17 -7.28 9.52
CA PRO A 31 10.21 -7.83 10.47
C PRO A 31 8.80 -7.26 10.32
N ILE A 32 8.68 -6.00 9.87
CA ILE A 32 7.38 -5.36 9.60
C ILE A 32 6.89 -5.79 8.22
N TYR A 33 7.74 -5.70 7.20
CA TYR A 33 7.36 -5.93 5.81
C TYR A 33 6.82 -7.34 5.56
N TYR A 34 7.48 -8.36 6.09
CA TYR A 34 7.06 -9.76 5.89
C TYR A 34 5.85 -10.16 6.75
N GLN A 35 5.40 -9.30 7.67
CA GLN A 35 4.15 -9.48 8.43
C GLN A 35 2.94 -8.81 7.79
N LEU A 36 3.15 -8.00 6.75
CA LEU A 36 2.06 -7.31 6.06
C LEU A 36 1.09 -8.30 5.41
N ASP A 37 -0.19 -7.98 5.47
CA ASP A 37 -1.19 -8.67 4.65
C ASP A 37 -1.07 -8.20 3.20
N SER A 38 -0.63 -9.11 2.33
CA SER A 38 -0.40 -8.81 0.93
C SER A 38 -1.65 -9.01 0.06
N SER A 39 -2.79 -9.39 0.65
CA SER A 39 -3.99 -9.82 -0.09
C SER A 39 -4.51 -8.73 -1.04
N GLN A 40 -4.31 -7.46 -0.68
CA GLN A 40 -4.74 -6.29 -1.42
C GLN A 40 -3.67 -5.68 -2.32
N PHE A 41 -2.42 -6.08 -2.18
CA PHE A 41 -1.35 -5.52 -2.99
C PHE A 41 -1.46 -6.00 -4.44
N VAL A 42 -1.18 -5.09 -5.36
CA VAL A 42 -1.10 -5.39 -6.79
C VAL A 42 0.34 -5.16 -7.23
N LEU A 43 0.93 -6.14 -7.92
CA LEU A 43 2.22 -5.98 -8.57
C LEU A 43 2.00 -5.23 -9.89
N PRO A 44 2.39 -3.95 -10.01
CA PRO A 44 2.05 -3.15 -11.16
C PRO A 44 2.86 -3.62 -12.38
N LYS A 45 2.21 -3.70 -13.54
CA LYS A 45 2.83 -4.11 -14.81
C LYS A 45 2.40 -3.19 -15.95
N GLY A 46 3.20 -3.15 -17.01
CA GLY A 46 2.89 -2.42 -18.25
C GLY A 46 2.51 -0.97 -17.98
N ASN A 47 1.36 -0.54 -18.50
CA ASN A 47 0.90 0.83 -18.37
C ASN A 47 0.68 1.26 -16.91
N ILE A 48 0.27 0.35 -16.01
CA ILE A 48 0.06 0.69 -14.59
C ILE A 48 1.39 1.01 -13.90
N ALA A 49 2.44 0.23 -14.17
CA ALA A 49 3.77 0.50 -13.63
C ALA A 49 4.28 1.88 -14.10
N ARG A 50 4.05 2.22 -15.37
CA ARG A 50 4.40 3.53 -15.91
C ARG A 50 3.61 4.65 -15.24
N LEU A 51 2.28 4.52 -15.13
CA LEU A 51 1.43 5.53 -14.48
C LEU A 51 1.84 5.77 -13.03
N ARG A 52 2.14 4.70 -12.29
CA ARG A 52 2.63 4.79 -10.91
C ARG A 52 3.92 5.60 -10.81
N VAL A 53 4.92 5.30 -11.64
CA VAL A 53 6.21 6.02 -11.65
C VAL A 53 6.00 7.49 -12.03
N MET A 54 5.24 7.78 -13.07
CA MET A 54 4.96 9.17 -13.46
C MET A 54 4.26 9.94 -12.34
N LEU A 55 3.28 9.33 -11.65
CA LEU A 55 2.66 9.95 -10.50
C LEU A 55 3.66 10.19 -9.37
N GLU A 56 4.55 9.24 -9.05
CA GLU A 56 5.59 9.43 -8.02
C GLU A 56 6.51 10.62 -8.33
N ASP A 57 6.89 10.77 -9.60
CA ASP A 57 7.77 11.85 -10.06
C ASP A 57 7.07 13.21 -10.00
N GLU A 58 5.81 13.27 -10.43
CA GLU A 58 5.03 14.52 -10.45
C GLU A 58 4.54 14.94 -9.05
N ILE A 59 4.14 13.98 -8.21
CA ILE A 59 3.60 14.25 -6.88
C ILE A 59 4.70 14.45 -5.82
N GLY A 60 5.92 13.95 -6.08
CA GLY A 60 7.06 14.06 -5.16
C GLY A 60 7.02 13.09 -3.97
N HIS A 61 6.10 12.12 -3.98
CA HIS A 61 5.90 11.15 -2.91
C HIS A 61 5.97 9.70 -3.43
N PHE A 62 5.94 8.71 -2.52
CA PHE A 62 5.90 7.31 -2.90
C PHE A 62 4.48 6.87 -3.22
N VAL A 63 4.30 5.97 -4.19
CA VAL A 63 2.99 5.48 -4.62
C VAL A 63 2.95 3.96 -4.60
N MET A 64 1.96 3.44 -3.89
CA MET A 64 1.65 2.03 -3.78
C MET A 64 0.36 1.70 -4.57
N THR A 65 0.30 0.49 -5.12
CA THR A 65 -0.84 0.00 -5.91
C THR A 65 -1.62 -1.07 -5.16
N TYR A 66 -2.92 -0.86 -5.02
CA TYR A 66 -3.85 -1.76 -4.36
C TYR A 66 -4.95 -2.23 -5.31
N ARG A 67 -5.62 -3.33 -4.97
CA ARG A 67 -6.90 -3.68 -5.58
C ARG A 67 -7.94 -2.64 -5.16
N ALA A 68 -8.72 -2.15 -6.11
CA ALA A 68 -9.83 -1.24 -5.84
C ALA A 68 -10.93 -1.97 -5.06
N ASP A 69 -11.70 -1.20 -4.26
CA ASP A 69 -12.92 -1.63 -3.57
C ASP A 69 -12.79 -2.86 -2.65
N THR A 70 -11.56 -3.20 -2.29
CA THR A 70 -11.24 -4.36 -1.47
C THR A 70 -10.40 -3.90 -0.29
N PHE A 71 -11.07 -3.78 0.85
CA PHE A 71 -10.43 -3.38 2.08
C PHE A 71 -10.86 -4.31 3.21
N ASN A 72 -9.95 -5.18 3.64
CA ASN A 72 -10.27 -6.23 4.59
C ASN A 72 -9.99 -5.78 6.03
N LEU A 73 -11.05 -5.32 6.71
CA LEU A 73 -11.00 -4.89 8.10
C LEU A 73 -10.87 -6.04 9.11
N THR A 74 -10.92 -7.30 8.69
CA THR A 74 -10.73 -8.46 9.58
C THR A 74 -9.26 -8.77 9.86
N ILE A 75 -8.35 -8.15 9.09
CA ILE A 75 -6.91 -8.29 9.26
C ILE A 75 -6.45 -7.40 10.42
N PRO A 76 -5.57 -7.88 11.33
CA PRO A 76 -5.01 -7.06 12.39
C PRO A 76 -4.42 -5.75 11.87
N LEU A 77 -4.68 -4.65 12.58
CA LEU A 77 -4.35 -3.29 12.17
C LEU A 77 -2.87 -3.16 11.75
N GLU A 78 -1.96 -3.71 12.54
CA GLU A 78 -0.51 -3.69 12.34
C GLU A 78 -0.03 -4.40 11.07
N ARG A 79 -0.88 -5.20 10.44
CA ARG A 79 -0.56 -5.87 9.16
C ARG A 79 -0.96 -5.04 7.94
N HIS A 80 -1.62 -3.91 8.12
CA HIS A 80 -1.93 -2.98 7.03
C HIS A 80 -0.76 -2.02 6.81
N LEU A 81 -0.30 -1.89 5.56
CA LEU A 81 0.80 -0.98 5.24
C LEU A 81 0.47 0.48 5.61
N CYS A 82 -0.78 0.91 5.39
CA CYS A 82 -1.26 2.25 5.78
C CYS A 82 -1.45 2.47 7.29
N ALA A 83 -1.32 1.42 8.10
CA ALA A 83 -1.25 1.57 9.55
C ALA A 83 0.20 1.79 10.02
N VAL A 84 1.20 1.30 9.29
CA VAL A 84 2.61 1.34 9.73
C VAL A 84 3.44 2.40 9.03
N LEU A 85 2.93 2.99 7.94
CA LEU A 85 3.56 4.08 7.21
C LEU A 85 2.72 5.34 7.21
N ALA A 86 3.38 6.50 7.33
CA ALA A 86 2.72 7.79 7.17
C ALA A 86 2.23 8.00 5.73
N GLY A 87 0.92 8.25 5.58
CA GLY A 87 0.36 8.77 4.33
C GLY A 87 0.95 10.14 4.00
N ALA A 88 1.04 10.48 2.72
CA ALA A 88 1.48 11.81 2.33
C ALA A 88 0.39 12.85 2.63
N GLU A 89 0.81 14.00 3.16
CA GLU A 89 -0.04 15.19 3.22
C GLU A 89 -0.05 15.85 1.84
N LEU A 90 -1.17 15.73 1.13
CA LEU A 90 -1.30 16.22 -0.24
C LEU A 90 -1.92 17.62 -0.29
N THR A 91 -1.37 18.49 -1.12
CA THR A 91 -2.02 19.75 -1.51
C THR A 91 -3.23 19.50 -2.40
N ALA A 92 -4.08 20.51 -2.60
CA ALA A 92 -5.25 20.41 -3.47
C ALA A 92 -4.88 20.02 -4.92
N GLU A 93 -3.75 20.54 -5.42
CA GLU A 93 -3.22 20.23 -6.74
C GLU A 93 -2.78 18.76 -6.82
N GLN A 94 -2.07 18.27 -5.79
CA GLN A 94 -1.64 16.88 -5.70
C GLN A 94 -2.82 15.90 -5.55
N ILE A 95 -3.87 16.29 -4.83
CA ILE A 95 -5.12 15.51 -4.76
C ILE A 95 -5.76 15.41 -6.14
N THR A 96 -5.86 16.53 -6.87
CA THR A 96 -6.39 16.55 -8.24
C THR A 96 -5.55 15.67 -9.17
N LEU A 97 -4.23 15.71 -9.01
CA LEU A 97 -3.31 14.88 -9.77
C LEU A 97 -3.52 13.39 -9.47
N LEU A 98 -3.58 13.00 -8.19
CA LEU A 98 -3.87 11.64 -7.77
C LEU A 98 -5.18 11.15 -8.39
N GLN A 99 -6.25 11.93 -8.30
CA GLN A 99 -7.57 11.60 -8.87
C GLN A 99 -7.50 11.41 -10.39
N HIS A 100 -6.73 12.24 -11.10
CA HIS A 100 -6.53 12.09 -12.54
C HIS A 100 -5.86 10.74 -12.89
N TYR A 101 -4.84 10.34 -12.13
CA TYR A 101 -4.17 9.07 -12.31
C TYR A 101 -5.06 7.88 -11.91
N GLU A 102 -5.80 7.98 -10.80
CA GLU A 102 -6.75 6.97 -10.36
C GLU A 102 -7.85 6.72 -11.39
N ALA A 103 -8.37 7.76 -12.05
CA ALA A 103 -9.34 7.59 -13.13
C ALA A 103 -8.82 6.72 -14.28
N ARG A 104 -7.49 6.73 -14.52
CA ARG A 104 -6.83 5.94 -15.57
C ARG A 104 -6.51 4.51 -15.13
N THR A 105 -6.35 4.28 -13.83
CA THR A 105 -6.09 2.93 -13.28
C THR A 105 -7.38 2.20 -12.91
N LYS A 106 -8.46 2.92 -12.57
CA LYS A 106 -9.75 2.37 -12.13
C LYS A 106 -10.34 1.30 -13.06
N PRO A 107 -10.31 1.41 -14.40
CA PRO A 107 -10.79 0.34 -15.29
C PRO A 107 -10.07 -1.00 -15.14
N ASN A 108 -8.89 -0.99 -14.51
CA ASN A 108 -8.09 -2.19 -14.22
C ASN A 108 -8.30 -2.70 -12.78
N GLY A 109 -9.25 -2.11 -12.03
CA GLY A 109 -9.50 -2.46 -10.63
C GLY A 109 -8.33 -2.10 -9.70
N ILE A 110 -7.63 -1.00 -9.97
CA ILE A 110 -6.45 -0.57 -9.21
C ILE A 110 -6.66 0.83 -8.63
N SER A 111 -6.39 0.95 -7.32
CA SER A 111 -6.31 2.22 -6.59
C SER A 111 -4.85 2.57 -6.29
N LEU A 112 -4.59 3.87 -6.11
CA LEU A 112 -3.27 4.42 -5.86
C LEU A 112 -3.27 5.07 -4.47
N VAL A 113 -2.30 4.70 -3.64
CA VAL A 113 -2.14 5.28 -2.29
C VAL A 113 -0.78 5.93 -2.18
N VAL A 114 -0.75 7.14 -1.64
CA VAL A 114 0.45 7.97 -1.59
C VAL A 114 1.03 7.99 -0.17
N TYR A 115 2.31 7.68 -0.06
CA TYR A 115 3.07 7.64 1.18
C TYR A 115 4.14 8.73 1.21
N LYS A 116 4.39 9.28 2.40
CA LYS A 116 5.32 10.39 2.61
C LYS A 116 6.72 10.03 2.07
N ARG A 117 7.40 11.03 1.51
CA ARG A 117 8.82 10.99 1.11
C ARG A 117 9.53 12.14 1.84
N PRO A 118 10.56 11.89 2.69
CA PRO A 118 11.13 10.58 3.05
C PRO A 118 10.13 9.66 3.74
N LEU A 119 10.39 8.34 3.69
CA LEU A 119 9.50 7.34 4.26
C LEU A 119 9.52 7.44 5.80
N GLU A 120 8.34 7.42 6.41
CA GLU A 120 8.18 7.54 7.86
C GLU A 120 7.35 6.37 8.38
N LEU A 121 7.92 5.65 9.36
CA LEU A 121 7.21 4.63 10.12
C LEU A 121 6.42 5.30 11.23
N ILE A 122 5.16 4.90 11.40
CA ILE A 122 4.27 5.43 12.43
C ILE A 122 3.81 4.31 13.37
N ASN A 123 3.36 4.68 14.57
CA ASN A 123 2.64 3.74 15.40
C ASN A 123 1.29 3.43 14.76
N SER A 124 0.89 2.15 14.71
CA SER A 124 -0.41 1.78 14.14
C SER A 124 -1.58 2.50 14.80
N ARG A 125 -1.46 2.85 16.09
CA ARG A 125 -2.45 3.61 16.87
C ARG A 125 -2.57 5.08 16.47
N GLU A 126 -1.58 5.62 15.77
CA GLU A 126 -1.56 7.00 15.27
C GLU A 126 -2.05 7.09 13.82
N SER A 127 -2.30 5.95 13.17
CA SER A 127 -2.80 5.91 11.80
C SER A 127 -4.26 6.35 11.70
N TRP A 128 -4.61 6.98 10.58
CA TRP A 128 -6.02 7.21 10.20
C TRP A 128 -6.83 5.90 10.21
N LEU A 129 -6.18 4.77 9.92
CA LEU A 129 -6.84 3.48 9.92
C LEU A 129 -7.28 3.06 11.33
N PHE A 130 -6.50 3.35 12.37
CA PHE A 130 -6.89 3.07 13.76
C PHE A 130 -8.20 3.77 14.14
N GLU A 131 -8.35 5.05 13.81
CA GLU A 131 -9.58 5.79 14.07
C GLU A 131 -10.79 5.14 13.39
N ASN A 132 -10.61 4.61 12.17
CA ASN A 132 -11.67 3.92 11.45
C ASN A 132 -12.04 2.59 12.10
N TYR A 133 -11.06 1.85 12.61
CA TYR A 133 -11.32 0.63 13.37
C TYR A 133 -12.09 0.93 14.66
N GLN A 134 -11.68 1.96 15.41
CA GLN A 134 -12.36 2.37 16.64
C GLN A 134 -13.81 2.80 16.36
N LYS A 135 -14.04 3.64 15.35
CA LYS A 135 -15.39 4.09 14.95
C LYS A 135 -16.31 2.92 14.55
N ARG A 136 -15.75 1.80 14.11
CA ARG A 136 -16.48 0.59 13.69
C ARG A 136 -16.56 -0.50 14.77
N GLY A 137 -16.00 -0.27 15.97
CA GLY A 137 -16.01 -1.25 17.06
C GLY A 137 -15.18 -2.51 16.76
N LEU A 138 -14.11 -2.37 15.98
CA LEU A 138 -13.22 -3.48 15.58
C LEU A 138 -11.97 -3.62 16.45
N LEU A 139 -11.84 -2.77 17.48
CA LEU A 139 -10.74 -2.73 18.45
C LEU A 139 -11.31 -2.77 19.87
#